data_AF-A0A526PC06-F1
#
_entry.id   AF-A0A526PC06-F1
#
_cell.length_a   1.000
_cell.length_b   1.000
_cell.length_c   1.000
_cell.angle_alpha   90.00
_cell.angle_beta   90.00
_cell.angle_gamma   90.00
#
_symmetry.space_group_name_H-M   'P 1'
#
loop_
_entity.id
_entity.type
_entity.pdbx_description
1 polymer ?
#
loop_
_entity_poly.entity_id
_entity_poly.type
_entity_poly.pdbx_seq_one_letter_code
_entity_poly.pdbx_strand_id
1 'polypeptide(L)' 'MADEPNRNPTADEMAGMQWWNSLTEAERADWLARADSAVPAEAWAAYKRQARLDLQPAAGIH' A
#
# COMPACT_ATOMS: atom_id res chain seq x y z
N MET A 1 26.54 -8.10 19.44
CA MET A 1 25.26 -8.81 19.65
C MET A 1 24.48 -8.65 18.37
N ALA A 2 24.43 -9.70 17.57
CA ALA A 2 23.70 -9.71 16.30
C ALA A 2 22.23 -9.99 16.64
N ASP A 3 21.43 -8.95 16.77
CA ASP A 3 19.98 -9.10 16.85
C ASP A 3 19.49 -9.24 15.41
N GLU A 4 19.24 -10.49 15.03
CA GLU A 4 18.73 -10.89 13.73
C GLU A 4 17.41 -10.17 13.42
N PRO A 5 17.16 -9.77 12.16
CA PRO A 5 15.93 -9.08 11.78
C PRO A 5 14.74 -10.05 11.70
N ASN A 6 14.42 -10.74 12.79
CA ASN A 6 13.16 -11.49 12.93
C ASN A 6 12.03 -10.52 13.32
N ARG A 7 11.91 -9.40 12.60
CA ARG A 7 10.71 -8.59 12.66
C ARG A 7 9.68 -9.35 11.86
N ASN A 8 8.84 -10.13 12.53
CA ASN A 8 7.65 -10.67 11.89
C ASN A 8 6.95 -9.50 11.19
N PRO A 9 6.71 -9.61 9.87
CA PRO A 9 6.01 -8.56 9.15
C PRO A 9 4.66 -8.35 9.84
N THR A 10 4.36 -7.09 10.13
CA THR A 10 3.06 -6.72 10.70
C THR A 10 1.95 -7.16 9.74
N ALA A 11 0.72 -7.33 10.26
CA ALA A 11 -0.41 -7.69 9.41
C ALA A 11 -0.59 -6.72 8.22
N ASP A 12 -0.28 -5.44 8.42
CA ASP A 12 -0.24 -4.40 7.38
C ASP A 12 0.81 -4.65 6.29
N GLU A 13 2.01 -5.10 6.68
CA GLU A 13 3.09 -5.44 5.74
C GLU A 13 2.75 -6.71 4.95
N MET A 14 2.19 -7.73 5.62
CA MET A 14 1.73 -8.95 4.93
C MET A 14 0.59 -8.64 3.94
N ALA A 15 -0.35 -7.78 4.32
CA ALA A 15 -1.43 -7.35 3.44
C ALA A 15 -0.87 -6.56 2.24
N GLY A 16 0.07 -5.65 2.47
CA GLY A 16 0.75 -4.92 1.40
C GLY A 16 1.53 -5.84 0.46
N MET A 17 2.19 -6.87 0.98
CA MET A 17 2.88 -7.89 0.18
C MET A 17 1.90 -8.74 -0.64
N GLN A 18 0.80 -9.21 -0.05
CA GLN A 18 -0.20 -9.99 -0.78
C GLN A 18 -0.87 -9.16 -1.89
N TRP A 19 -1.23 -7.91 -1.58
CA TRP A 19 -1.74 -6.96 -2.56
C TRP A 19 -0.74 -6.76 -3.70
N TRP A 20 0.53 -6.46 -3.38
CA TRP A 20 1.57 -6.26 -4.37
C TRP A 20 1.78 -7.49 -5.25
N ASN A 21 1.75 -8.70 -4.66
CA ASN A 21 1.85 -9.96 -5.39
C ASN A 21 0.64 -10.22 -6.30
N SER A 22 -0.54 -9.71 -5.96
CA SER A 22 -1.74 -9.82 -6.79
C SER A 22 -1.75 -8.85 -7.98
N LEU A 23 -0.94 -7.78 -7.97
CA LEU A 23 -0.87 -6.80 -9.06
C LEU A 23 0.00 -7.28 -10.22
N THR A 24 -0.41 -6.92 -11.45
CA THR A 24 0.42 -7.04 -12.65
C THR A 24 1.52 -5.97 -12.69
N GLU A 25 2.53 -6.17 -13.54
CA GLU A 25 3.65 -5.22 -13.68
C GLU A 25 3.19 -3.81 -14.09
N ALA A 26 2.19 -3.73 -14.97
CA ALA A 26 1.60 -2.46 -15.40
C ALA A 26 0.87 -1.75 -14.24
N GLU A 27 0.11 -2.48 -13.42
CA GLU A 27 -0.55 -1.91 -12.25
C GLU A 27 0.47 -1.47 -11.19
N ARG A 28 1.53 -2.25 -10.99
CA ARG A 28 2.64 -1.85 -10.10
C ARG A 28 3.27 -0.54 -10.59
N ALA A 29 3.55 -0.41 -11.88
CA ALA A 29 4.11 0.81 -12.45
C ALA A 29 3.18 2.02 -12.25
N ASP A 30 1.87 1.85 -12.44
CA ASP A 30 0.87 2.89 -12.19
C ASP A 30 0.85 3.31 -10.71
N TRP A 31 0.89 2.36 -9.77
CA TRP A 31 0.93 2.65 -8.35
C TRP A 31 2.24 3.31 -7.88
N LEU A 32 3.38 2.92 -8.45
CA LEU A 32 4.67 3.56 -8.18
C LEU A 32 4.69 5.00 -8.71
N ALA A 33 4.13 5.24 -9.91
CA ALA A 33 3.98 6.58 -10.45
C ALA A 33 3.05 7.45 -9.60
N ARG A 34 1.94 6.91 -9.10
CA ARG A 34 1.03 7.61 -8.17
C ARG A 34 1.68 7.94 -6.83
N ALA A 35 2.55 7.06 -6.34
CA ALA A 35 3.28 7.27 -5.10
C ALA A 35 4.50 8.20 -5.27
N ASP A 36 4.81 8.61 -6.51
CA ASP A 36 6.05 9.31 -6.89
C ASP A 36 7.30 8.59 -6.34
N SER A 37 7.25 7.26 -6.27
CA SER A 37 8.24 6.48 -5.56
C SER A 37 8.35 5.08 -6.14
N ALA A 38 9.59 4.59 -6.29
CA ALA A 38 9.89 3.23 -6.73
C ALA A 38 9.79 2.20 -5.59
N VAL A 39 9.17 2.56 -4.45
CA VAL A 39 9.08 1.72 -3.26
C VAL A 39 7.66 1.11 -3.14
N PRO A 40 7.53 -0.24 -3.12
CA PRO A 40 6.23 -0.91 -2.96
C PRO A 40 5.46 -0.52 -1.70
N ALA A 41 6.17 -0.21 -0.61
CA ALA A 41 5.56 0.24 0.65
C ALA A 41 4.88 1.62 0.51
N GLU A 42 5.46 2.54 -0.26
CA GLU A 42 4.88 3.86 -0.55
C GLU A 42 3.66 3.71 -1.46
N ALA A 43 3.74 2.84 -2.48
CA ALA A 43 2.59 2.47 -3.31
C ALA A 43 1.43 1.90 -2.48
N TRP A 44 1.71 1.03 -1.50
CA TRP A 44 0.69 0.52 -0.58
C TRP A 44 0.10 1.62 0.31
N ALA A 45 0.90 2.57 0.78
CA ALA A 45 0.40 3.72 1.54
C ALA A 45 -0.53 4.61 0.69
N ALA A 46 -0.20 4.82 -0.60
CA ALA A 46 -1.04 5.54 -1.54
C ALA A 46 -2.36 4.79 -1.79
N TYR A 47 -2.31 3.47 -2.00
CA TYR A 47 -3.50 2.64 -2.13
C TYR A 47 -4.41 2.74 -0.91
N LYS A 48 -3.87 2.65 0.32
CA LYS A 48 -4.65 2.80 1.55
C LYS A 48 -5.29 4.18 1.68
N ARG A 49 -4.59 5.25 1.29
CA ARG A 49 -5.16 6.61 1.25
C ARG A 49 -6.32 6.67 0.26
N GLN A 50 -6.17 6.06 -0.91
CA GLN A 50 -7.21 6.05 -1.94
C GLN A 50 -8.42 5.19 -1.55
N ALA A 51 -8.20 3.98 -1.01
CA ALA A 51 -9.25 3.13 -0.47
C ALA A 51 -9.99 3.81 0.69
N ARG A 52 -9.28 4.53 1.56
CA ARG A 52 -9.90 5.35 2.61
C ARG A 52 -10.76 6.46 2.03
N LEU A 53 -10.33 7.12 0.94
CA LEU A 53 -11.11 8.16 0.26
C LEU A 53 -12.36 7.59 -0.41
N ASP A 54 -12.28 6.39 -0.99
CA ASP A 54 -13.40 5.68 -1.63
C ASP A 54 -14.46 5.23 -0.60
N LEU A 55 -14.01 4.84 0.60
CA LEU A 55 -14.89 4.47 1.71
C LEU A 55 -15.58 5.65 2.40
N GLN A 56 -15.27 6.89 1.99
CA GLN A 56 -16.03 8.06 2.43
C GLN A 56 -17.19 8.23 1.45
N PRO A 57 -18.44 7.82 1.79
CA PRO A 57 -19.57 8.40 1.10
C PRO A 57 -19.43 9.90 1.32
N ALA A 58 -19.47 10.69 0.24
CA ALA A 58 -19.52 12.14 0.33
C ALA A 58 -20.48 12.48 1.48
N ALA A 59 -19.94 12.89 2.63
CA ALA A 59 -20.74 13.35 3.73
C ALA A 59 -21.36 14.63 3.18
N GLY A 60 -22.57 14.43 2.65
CA GLY A 60 -23.42 15.47 2.14
C GLY A 60 -23.45 16.56 3.19
N ILE A 61 -22.98 17.72 2.77
CA ILE A 61 -23.42 18.99 3.30
C ILE A 61 -24.95 18.95 3.35
N HIS A 62 -25.55 18.99 4.54
CA HIS A 62 -26.84 19.65 4.74
C HIS A 62 -27.01 20.14 6.17
#